data_AF-A0A5S4WSS8-F1
#
_entry.id   AF-A0A5S4WSS8-F1
#
_cell.length_a   1.000
_cell.length_b   1.000
_cell.length_c   1.000
_cell.angle_alpha   90.00
_cell.angle_beta   90.00
_cell.angle_gamma   90.00
#
_symmetry.space_group_name_H-M   'P 1'
#
loop_
_entity.id
_entity.type
_entity.pdbx_description
1 polymer ?
#
loop_
_entity_poly.entity_id
_entity_poly.type
_entity_poly.pdbx_seq_one_letter_code
_entity_poly.pdbx_strand_id
1 'polypeptide(L)'
;MTQTTNRFFDEIGRLMNDAAGAAQGAKREFDTVLRNQAEKFLRDMDLVKREEFEAVKDMARLAREENEALKARIAALEAKLGG
;
A
#
# COMPACT_ATOMS: atom_id res chain seq x y z
N MET A 1 -60.60 7.01 -20.45
CA MET A 1 -60.01 6.48 -19.19
C MET A 1 -58.62 5.94 -19.51
N THR A 2 -57.56 6.71 -19.26
CA THR A 2 -56.14 6.35 -19.52
C THR A 2 -55.25 6.72 -18.32
N GLN A 3 -55.83 6.80 -17.12
CA GLN A 3 -55.16 7.36 -15.93
C GLN A 3 -54.36 6.33 -15.12
N THR A 4 -54.56 5.03 -15.34
CA THR A 4 -53.93 3.95 -14.55
C THR A 4 -52.55 3.57 -15.05
N THR A 5 -52.33 3.55 -16.36
CA THR A 5 -51.03 3.22 -16.97
C THR A 5 -49.94 4.20 -16.52
N ASN A 6 -50.27 5.49 -16.40
CA ASN A 6 -49.29 6.52 -16.07
C ASN A 6 -48.78 6.46 -14.62
N ARG A 7 -49.59 6.01 -13.64
CA ARG A 7 -49.16 5.91 -12.23
C ARG A 7 -48.21 4.75 -11.98
N PHE A 8 -48.44 3.60 -12.60
CA PHE A 8 -47.56 2.44 -12.42
C PHE A 8 -46.17 2.70 -13.02
N PHE A 9 -46.10 3.35 -14.19
CA PHE A 9 -44.83 3.75 -14.79
C PHE A 9 -44.13 4.87 -14.00
N ASP A 10 -44.86 5.81 -13.41
CA ASP A 10 -44.31 6.87 -12.55
C ASP A 10 -43.73 6.31 -11.23
N GLU A 11 -44.42 5.35 -10.61
CA GLU A 11 -43.95 4.65 -9.40
C GLU A 11 -42.67 3.82 -9.68
N ILE A 12 -42.58 3.16 -10.84
CA ILE A 12 -41.35 2.47 -11.28
C ILE A 12 -40.23 3.49 -11.55
N GLY A 13 -40.52 4.62 -12.19
CA GLY A 13 -39.55 5.67 -12.43
C GLY A 13 -38.99 6.27 -11.13
N ARG A 14 -39.86 6.46 -10.13
CA ARG A 14 -39.46 6.93 -8.81
C ARG A 14 -38.62 5.90 -8.06
N LEU A 15 -39.05 4.62 -8.07
CA LEU A 15 -38.28 3.52 -7.49
C LEU A 15 -36.91 3.35 -8.16
N MET A 16 -36.82 3.50 -9.48
CA MET A 16 -35.54 3.43 -10.19
C MET A 16 -34.62 4.61 -9.85
N ASN A 17 -35.16 5.82 -9.70
CA ASN A 17 -34.37 6.97 -9.26
C ASN A 17 -33.89 6.82 -7.81
N ASP A 18 -34.76 6.35 -6.91
CA ASP A 18 -34.40 6.10 -5.51
C ASP A 18 -33.36 4.98 -5.40
N ALA A 19 -33.51 3.90 -6.19
CA ALA A 19 -32.54 2.81 -6.26
C ALA A 19 -31.20 3.24 -6.89
N ALA A 20 -31.22 4.11 -7.92
CA ALA A 20 -30.01 4.67 -8.52
C ALA A 20 -29.26 5.56 -7.52
N GLY A 21 -29.97 6.38 -6.74
CA GLY A 21 -29.39 7.19 -5.67
C GLY A 21 -28.77 6.34 -4.56
N ALA A 22 -29.48 5.29 -4.12
CA ALA A 22 -28.97 4.34 -3.14
C ALA A 22 -27.74 3.57 -3.65
N ALA A 23 -27.74 3.14 -4.91
CA ALA A 23 -26.60 2.45 -5.53
C ALA A 23 -25.36 3.36 -5.63
N GLN A 24 -25.54 4.65 -5.94
CA GLN A 24 -24.46 5.63 -5.93
C GLN A 24 -23.92 5.93 -4.53
N GLY A 25 -24.76 5.88 -3.50
CA GLY A 25 -24.35 5.93 -2.09
C GLY A 25 -23.54 4.70 -1.69
N ALA A 26 -24.10 3.51 -1.93
CA ALA A 26 -23.48 2.23 -1.64
C ALA A 26 -22.12 2.05 -2.33
N LYS A 27 -21.97 2.51 -3.58
CA LYS A 27 -20.69 2.49 -4.29
C LYS A 27 -19.61 3.32 -3.57
N ARG A 28 -19.95 4.52 -3.12
CA ARG A 28 -18.99 5.40 -2.40
C ARG A 28 -18.58 4.81 -1.05
N GLU A 29 -19.52 4.22 -0.34
CA GLU A 29 -19.24 3.51 0.92
C GLU A 29 -18.38 2.27 0.68
N PHE A 30 -18.68 1.51 -0.37
CA PHE A 30 -17.89 0.34 -0.76
C PHE A 30 -16.46 0.70 -1.15
N ASP A 31 -16.26 1.75 -1.96
CA ASP A 31 -14.92 2.24 -2.32
C ASP A 31 -14.12 2.66 -1.07
N THR A 32 -14.77 3.30 -0.10
CA THR A 32 -14.14 3.71 1.16
C THR A 32 -13.76 2.51 2.02
N VAL A 33 -14.67 1.53 2.16
CA VAL A 33 -14.41 0.29 2.90
C VAL A 33 -13.30 -0.53 2.25
N LEU A 34 -13.29 -0.64 0.92
CA LEU A 34 -12.23 -1.32 0.17
C LEU A 34 -10.88 -0.65 0.39
N ARG A 35 -10.80 0.68 0.31
CA ARG A 35 -9.56 1.41 0.56
C ARG A 35 -9.04 1.17 1.97
N ASN A 36 -9.92 1.27 2.98
CA ASN A 36 -9.54 1.03 4.37
C ASN A 36 -9.06 -0.41 4.60
N GLN A 37 -9.71 -1.39 3.97
CA GLN A 37 -9.28 -2.79 4.05
C GLN A 37 -7.97 -3.05 3.32
N ALA A 38 -7.74 -2.41 2.17
CA ALA A 38 -6.47 -2.49 1.44
C ALA A 38 -5.32 -1.85 2.22
N GLU A 39 -5.54 -0.68 2.84
CA GLU A 39 -4.55 -0.04 3.71
C GLU A 39 -4.24 -0.90 4.94
N LYS A 40 -5.25 -1.51 5.55
CA LYS A 40 -5.06 -2.45 6.66
C LYS A 40 -4.26 -3.68 6.23
N PHE A 41 -4.60 -4.28 5.09
CA PHE A 41 -3.87 -5.43 4.54
C PHE A 41 -2.41 -5.09 4.22
N LEU A 42 -2.14 -3.94 3.61
CA LEU A 42 -0.78 -3.47 3.32
C LEU A 42 0.03 -3.17 4.59
N ARG A 43 -0.63 -2.75 5.68
CA ARG A 43 0.03 -2.53 6.98
C ARG A 43 0.28 -3.85 7.72
N ASP A 44 -0.63 -4.81 7.58
CA ASP A 44 -0.54 -6.11 8.23
C ASP A 44 0.41 -7.07 7.46
N MET A 45 0.65 -6.82 6.16
CA MET A 45 1.82 -7.36 5.48
C MET A 45 3.04 -6.59 5.99
N ASP A 46 4.00 -7.26 6.63
CA ASP A 46 5.29 -6.71 7.09
C ASP A 46 6.14 -6.20 5.90
N LEU A 47 5.67 -5.17 5.19
CA LEU A 47 6.30 -4.59 4.02
C LEU A 47 7.38 -3.62 4.47
N VAL A 48 8.63 -3.94 4.13
CA VAL A 48 9.76 -3.03 4.32
C VAL A 48 9.53 -1.80 3.45
N LYS A 49 9.50 -0.61 4.06
CA LYS A 49 9.35 0.62 3.29
C LYS A 49 10.57 0.80 2.41
N ARG A 50 10.37 1.41 1.23
CA ARG A 50 11.48 1.69 0.30
C ARG A 50 12.61 2.47 0.97
N GLU A 51 12.28 3.43 1.83
CA GLU A 51 13.25 4.26 2.55
C GLU A 51 14.10 3.41 3.52
N GLU A 52 13.48 2.51 4.27
CA GLU A 52 14.18 1.58 5.18
C GLU A 52 15.07 0.62 4.39
N PHE A 53 14.58 0.11 3.26
CA PHE A 53 15.35 -0.75 2.38
C PHE A 53 16.59 -0.06 1.82
N GLU A 54 16.45 1.15 1.28
CA GLU A 54 17.60 1.90 0.76
C GLU A 54 18.57 2.28 1.88
N ALA A 55 18.09 2.67 3.06
CA ALA A 55 18.94 2.98 4.21
C ALA A 55 19.78 1.76 4.65
N VAL A 56 19.16 0.57 4.75
CA VAL A 56 19.89 -0.66 5.10
C VAL A 56 20.86 -1.08 4.00
N LYS A 57 20.47 -0.92 2.73
CA LYS A 57 21.34 -1.22 1.59
C LYS A 57 22.58 -0.33 1.56
N ASP A 58 22.43 0.96 1.82
CA ASP A 58 23.56 1.89 1.92
C ASP A 58 24.44 1.57 3.13
N MET A 59 23.85 1.28 4.29
CA MET A 59 24.58 0.85 5.48
C MET A 59 25.36 -0.46 5.22
N ALA A 60 24.76 -1.42 4.53
CA ALA A 60 25.43 -2.68 4.17
C ALA A 60 26.61 -2.44 3.21
N ARG A 61 26.48 -1.51 2.25
CA ARG A 61 27.57 -1.12 1.34
C ARG A 61 28.72 -0.49 2.12
N LEU A 62 28.44 0.53 2.94
CA LEU A 62 29.45 1.20 3.76
C LEU A 62 30.16 0.22 4.69
N ALA A 63 29.40 -0.65 5.35
CA ALA A 63 29.98 -1.67 6.21
C ALA A 63 30.90 -2.63 5.46
N ARG A 64 30.59 -3.00 4.20
CA ARG A 64 31.49 -3.83 3.38
C ARG A 64 32.77 -3.10 3.03
N GLU A 65 32.67 -1.84 2.62
CA GLU A 65 33.83 -1.01 2.29
C GLU A 65 34.75 -0.81 3.52
N GLU A 66 34.17 -0.49 4.68
CA GLU A 66 34.89 -0.35 5.94
C GLU A 66 35.54 -1.67 6.38
N ASN A 67 34.85 -2.80 6.22
CA ASN A 67 35.40 -4.12 6.52
C ASN A 67 36.63 -4.44 5.67
N GLU A 68 36.61 -4.17 4.37
CA GLU A 68 37.76 -4.40 3.51
C GLU A 68 38.94 -3.49 3.88
N ALA A 69 38.67 -2.22 4.20
CA ALA A 69 39.70 -1.30 4.69
C ALA A 69 40.30 -1.76 6.04
N LEU A 70 39.47 -2.24 6.97
CA LEU A 70 39.92 -2.79 8.25
C LEU A 70 40.74 -4.07 8.06
N LYS A 71 40.31 -4.99 7.18
CA LYS A 71 41.09 -6.19 6.83
C LYS A 71 42.47 -5.82 6.29
N ALA A 72 42.55 -4.86 5.37
CA ALA A 72 43.83 -4.40 4.84
C ALA A 72 44.74 -3.83 5.94
N ARG A 73 44.17 -3.05 6.86
CA ARG A 73 44.92 -2.53 8.02
C ARG A 73 45.39 -3.63 8.95
N ILE A 74 44.55 -4.62 9.23
CA ILE A 74 44.90 -5.78 10.07
C ILE A 74 46.04 -6.56 9.42
N ALA A 75 45.93 -6.91 8.13
CA ALA A 75 46.99 -7.62 7.41
C ALA A 75 48.33 -6.86 7.42
N ALA A 76 48.29 -5.53 7.25
CA ALA A 76 49.49 -4.70 7.33
C ALA A 76 50.11 -4.65 8.74
N LEU A 77 49.29 -4.75 9.79
CA LEU A 77 49.76 -4.82 11.18
C LEU A 77 50.31 -6.21 11.50
N GLU A 78 49.65 -7.28 11.07
CA GLU A 78 50.12 -8.66 11.22
C GLU A 78 51.48 -8.86 10.56
N ALA A 79 51.66 -8.37 9.33
CA ALA A 79 52.94 -8.40 8.63
C ALA A 79 54.06 -7.63 9.37
N LYS A 80 53.73 -6.55 10.08
CA LYS A 80 54.71 -5.79 10.90
C LYS A 80 55.05 -6.50 12.21
N LEU A 81 54.11 -7.25 12.76
CA LEU A 81 54.28 -7.98 14.02
C LEU A 81 54.96 -9.34 13.83
N GLY A 82 55.29 -9.71 12.59
CA GLY A 82 56.05 -10.92 12.28
C GLY A 82 55.22 -12.20 12.28
N GLY A 83 53.90 -12.09 12.07
CA GLY A 83 53.06 -13.21 11.67
C GLY A 83 53.34 -13.65 10.23
#